data_AF-A0A9C9NHS5-F1
#
_entry.id   AF-A0A9C9NHS5-F1
#
_cell.length_a   1.000
_cell.length_b   1.000
_cell.length_c   1.000
_cell.angle_alpha   90.00
_cell.angle_beta   90.00
_cell.angle_gamma   90.00
#
_symmetry.space_group_name_H-M   'P 1'
#
loop_
_entity.id
_entity.type
_entity.pdbx_description
1 polymer ?
#
loop_
_entity_poly.entity_id
_entity_poly.type
_entity_poly.pdbx_seq_one_letter_code
_entity_poly.pdbx_strand_id
1 'polypeptide(L)'
;MAKIPANWQKFRAPVTAADGWKNMKIWLADFESNLPSKSVYVIRTNRPFSINYRNKASPVLYIGEGNFQKRFRSHMKRWISDLSTHFPNLEIDVRFQPIKVRNNPAAYKEVEADLIWSFAERYGSTPMFNSQFEYHEKVHIYENGFFNVLHPGSGKGYHWGLTPLASNMNYPRFLKGQF
;
A
#
# COMPACT_ATOMS: atom_id res chain seq x y z
N MET A 1 -13.37 10.53 19.98
CA MET A 1 -13.08 9.96 18.65
C MET A 1 -12.57 11.08 17.74
N ALA A 2 -11.39 10.95 17.14
CA ALA A 2 -10.85 11.97 16.24
C ALA A 2 -11.40 11.78 14.82
N LYS A 3 -11.63 12.88 14.09
CA LYS A 3 -11.99 12.84 12.67
C LYS A 3 -10.73 12.92 11.82
N ILE A 4 -10.46 11.89 11.01
CA ILE A 4 -9.32 11.82 10.10
C ILE A 4 -9.74 12.34 8.72
N PRO A 5 -9.08 13.38 8.17
CA PRO A 5 -9.42 13.95 6.89
C PRO A 5 -8.98 13.06 5.72
N ALA A 6 -9.61 13.20 4.56
CA ALA A 6 -9.30 12.44 3.34
C ALA A 6 -8.25 13.13 2.44
N ASN A 7 -7.10 13.50 3.00
CA ASN A 7 -6.06 14.30 2.34
C ASN A 7 -4.86 13.47 1.88
N TRP A 8 -5.12 12.44 1.07
CA TRP A 8 -4.08 11.57 0.53
C TRP A 8 -3.19 12.30 -0.48
N GLN A 9 -1.88 12.27 -0.25
CA GLN A 9 -0.86 12.62 -1.23
C GLN A 9 -0.50 11.39 -2.07
N LYS A 10 0.01 11.58 -3.28
CA LYS A 10 0.37 10.49 -4.19
C LYS A 10 1.60 10.79 -5.03
N PHE A 11 2.33 9.74 -5.39
CA PHE A 11 3.38 9.78 -6.41
C PHE A 11 3.46 8.43 -7.14
N ARG A 12 4.11 8.44 -8.30
CA ARG A 12 4.45 7.21 -9.03
C ARG A 12 5.94 6.96 -8.88
N ALA A 13 6.30 5.76 -8.46
CA ALA A 13 7.69 5.34 -8.44
C ALA A 13 8.05 4.79 -9.83
N PRO A 14 9.11 5.32 -10.49
CA PRO A 14 9.60 4.80 -11.76
C PRO A 14 10.37 3.51 -11.47
N VAL A 15 9.66 2.40 -11.31
CA VAL A 15 10.26 1.10 -11.06
C VAL A 15 10.37 0.37 -12.39
N THR A 16 11.25 0.82 -13.27
CA THR A 16 11.55 0.08 -14.49
C THR A 16 12.70 -0.88 -14.22
N ALA A 17 12.61 -2.11 -14.73
CA ALA A 17 13.73 -3.05 -14.72
C ALA A 17 14.96 -2.49 -15.47
N ALA A 18 14.74 -1.54 -16.39
CA ALA A 18 15.77 -0.96 -17.26
C ALA A 18 16.63 0.10 -16.55
N ASP A 19 16.09 0.86 -15.59
CA ASP A 19 16.81 1.98 -14.96
C ASP A 19 17.83 1.54 -13.91
N GLY A 20 17.72 0.30 -13.42
CA GLY A 20 18.63 -0.29 -12.44
C GLY A 20 18.62 0.39 -11.06
N TRP A 21 19.17 -0.30 -10.07
CA TRP A 21 19.15 0.13 -8.66
C TRP A 21 19.86 1.47 -8.40
N LYS A 22 20.81 1.87 -9.26
CA LYS A 22 21.58 3.12 -9.14
C LYS A 22 20.73 4.36 -9.42
N ASN A 23 20.00 4.38 -10.55
CA ASN A 23 19.14 5.52 -10.90
C ASN A 23 17.99 5.65 -9.91
N MET A 24 17.45 4.51 -9.47
CA MET A 24 16.41 4.48 -8.46
C MET A 24 16.86 5.03 -7.10
N LYS A 25 18.12 4.83 -6.71
CA LYS A 25 18.69 5.46 -5.49
C LYS A 25 18.78 6.98 -5.61
N ILE A 26 19.15 7.51 -6.78
CA ILE A 26 19.24 8.96 -7.01
C ILE A 26 17.84 9.56 -6.92
N TRP A 27 16.88 8.97 -7.65
CA TRP A 27 15.48 9.40 -7.59
C TRP A 27 14.91 9.36 -6.16
N LEU A 28 15.19 8.29 -5.40
CA LEU A 28 14.80 8.21 -4.00
C LEU A 28 15.41 9.35 -3.18
N ALA A 29 16.70 9.65 -3.33
CA ALA A 29 17.36 10.70 -2.54
C ALA A 29 16.74 12.09 -2.76
N ASP A 30 16.42 12.43 -4.01
CA ASP A 30 15.79 13.71 -4.36
C ASP A 30 14.36 13.78 -3.81
N PHE A 31 13.60 12.68 -3.94
CA PHE A 31 12.21 12.60 -3.50
C PHE A 31 12.06 12.56 -1.98
N GLU A 32 12.97 11.88 -1.27
CA GLU A 32 12.93 11.66 0.18
C GLU A 32 12.95 12.96 0.99
N SER A 33 13.57 14.03 0.47
CA SER A 33 13.64 15.35 1.14
C SER A 33 12.26 15.96 1.46
N ASN A 34 11.22 15.55 0.73
CA ASN A 34 9.86 16.09 0.85
C ASN A 34 8.89 15.15 1.57
N LEU A 35 9.34 13.98 2.01
CA LEU A 35 8.46 12.98 2.61
C LEU A 35 8.25 13.19 4.12
N PRO A 36 7.04 12.96 4.63
CA PRO A 36 6.76 13.09 6.05
C PRO A 36 7.48 12.01 6.86
N SER A 37 7.94 12.40 8.06
CA SER A 37 8.64 11.50 8.99
C SER A 37 7.74 10.41 9.57
N LYS A 38 6.42 10.63 9.66
CA LYS A 38 5.42 9.66 10.08
C LYS A 38 4.17 9.78 9.21
N SER A 39 3.79 8.70 8.55
CA SER A 39 2.56 8.65 7.74
C SER A 39 2.01 7.24 7.67
N VAL A 40 0.76 7.14 7.25
CA VAL A 40 0.19 5.89 6.76
C VAL A 40 0.25 5.93 5.24
N TYR A 41 0.52 4.79 4.62
CA TYR A 41 0.71 4.70 3.19
C TYR A 41 0.21 3.38 2.62
N VAL A 42 -0.14 3.43 1.33
CA VAL A 42 -0.64 2.32 0.54
C VAL A 42 0.18 2.24 -0.73
N ILE A 43 0.82 1.09 -0.95
CA ILE A 43 1.57 0.78 -2.16
C ILE A 43 0.68 -0.02 -3.07
N ARG A 44 0.53 0.43 -4.32
CA ARG A 44 -0.43 -0.08 -5.29
C ARG A 44 0.26 -0.33 -6.62
N THR A 45 -0.21 -1.31 -7.38
CA THR A 45 0.06 -1.35 -8.82
C THR A 45 -0.65 -0.19 -9.51
N ASN A 46 -0.05 0.33 -10.57
CA ASN A 46 -0.77 1.17 -11.52
C ASN A 46 -1.43 0.31 -12.60
N ARG A 47 -2.34 0.91 -13.38
CA ARG A 47 -2.90 0.29 -14.57
C ARG A 47 -1.77 -0.10 -15.54
N PRO A 48 -1.87 -1.24 -16.23
CA PRO A 48 -3.06 -2.09 -16.35
C PRO A 48 -3.17 -3.25 -15.33
N PHE A 49 -2.29 -3.33 -14.34
CA PHE A 49 -2.16 -4.50 -13.46
C PHE A 49 -2.92 -4.38 -12.14
N SER A 50 -3.43 -5.50 -11.65
CA SER A 50 -4.04 -5.69 -10.33
C SER A 50 -3.68 -7.08 -9.78
N ILE A 51 -3.98 -7.34 -8.51
CA ILE A 51 -3.89 -8.67 -7.90
C ILE A 51 -5.31 -9.22 -7.69
N ASN A 52 -5.51 -10.49 -8.01
CA ASN A 52 -6.74 -11.20 -7.70
C ASN A 52 -6.72 -11.61 -6.22
N TYR A 53 -7.51 -10.91 -5.41
CA TYR A 53 -7.84 -11.31 -4.05
C TYR A 53 -9.07 -12.23 -4.05
N ARG A 54 -9.32 -12.91 -2.92
CA ARG A 54 -10.38 -13.94 -2.80
C ARG A 54 -11.73 -13.45 -3.31
N ASN A 55 -12.15 -12.25 -2.93
CA ASN A 55 -13.48 -11.74 -3.27
C ASN A 55 -13.50 -10.95 -4.58
N LYS A 56 -12.42 -10.20 -4.89
CA LYS A 56 -12.30 -9.38 -6.11
C LYS A 56 -10.88 -8.88 -6.34
N ALA A 57 -10.59 -8.42 -7.54
CA ALA A 57 -9.30 -7.81 -7.87
C ALA A 57 -9.08 -6.45 -7.18
N SER A 58 -7.83 -6.17 -6.81
CA SER A 58 -7.40 -4.91 -6.20
C SER A 58 -5.97 -4.55 -6.60
N PRO A 59 -5.64 -3.25 -6.76
CA PRO A 59 -4.28 -2.84 -7.03
C PRO A 59 -3.39 -2.80 -5.79
N VAL A 60 -3.96 -2.82 -4.59
CA VAL A 60 -3.19 -2.67 -3.36
C VAL A 60 -2.25 -3.87 -3.24
N LEU A 61 -0.99 -3.60 -2.91
CA LEU A 61 0.05 -4.59 -2.66
C LEU A 61 0.44 -4.62 -1.18
N TYR A 62 0.45 -3.44 -0.55
CA TYR A 62 0.88 -3.26 0.82
C TYR A 62 0.23 -2.02 1.45
N ILE A 63 -0.10 -2.10 2.73
CA ILE A 63 -0.50 -0.98 3.59
C ILE A 63 0.49 -0.94 4.76
N GLY A 64 0.99 0.24 5.11
CA GLY A 64 1.89 0.36 6.25
C GLY A 64 1.91 1.76 6.85
N GLU A 65 2.67 1.87 7.93
CA GLU A 65 2.78 3.11 8.71
C GLU A 65 4.23 3.49 9.05
N GLY A 66 4.42 4.66 9.67
CA GLY A 66 5.64 5.00 10.37
C GLY A 66 6.59 5.85 9.55
N ASN A 67 7.89 5.65 9.71
CA ASN A 67 8.90 6.41 8.96
C ASN A 67 8.89 6.00 7.49
N PHE A 68 8.10 6.74 6.72
CA PHE A 68 7.76 6.41 5.36
C PHE A 68 8.99 6.37 4.45
N GLN A 69 9.87 7.36 4.55
CA GLN A 69 11.17 7.37 3.84
C GLN A 69 11.94 6.07 4.06
N LYS A 70 12.24 5.72 5.32
CA LYS A 70 13.06 4.54 5.65
C LYS A 70 12.36 3.24 5.23
N ARG A 71 11.06 3.14 5.45
CA ARG A 71 10.28 1.92 5.12
C ARG A 71 10.09 1.75 3.63
N PHE A 72 9.77 2.82 2.90
CA PHE A 72 9.63 2.77 1.45
C PHE A 72 10.92 2.32 0.78
N ARG A 73 12.08 2.87 1.19
CA ARG A 73 13.39 2.39 0.72
C ARG A 73 13.63 0.89 1.00
N SER A 74 13.12 0.38 2.12
CA SER A 74 13.19 -1.05 2.44
C SER A 74 12.31 -1.88 1.48
N HIS A 75 11.08 -1.45 1.21
CA HIS A 75 10.20 -2.11 0.24
C HIS A 75 10.79 -2.12 -1.17
N MET A 76 11.39 -0.99 -1.58
CA MET A 76 12.11 -0.85 -2.86
C MET A 76 13.19 -1.93 -3.02
N LYS A 77 14.00 -2.15 -1.98
CA LYS A 77 15.08 -3.16 -1.98
C LYS A 77 14.56 -4.60 -1.92
N ARG A 78 13.53 -4.84 -1.12
CA ARG A 78 13.13 -6.21 -0.73
C ARG A 78 12.25 -6.90 -1.75
N TRP A 79 11.34 -6.17 -2.38
CA TRP A 79 10.33 -6.82 -3.22
C TRP A 79 9.82 -5.98 -4.39
N ILE A 80 9.83 -4.65 -4.33
CA ILE A 80 9.33 -3.82 -5.46
C ILE A 80 10.24 -3.95 -6.67
N SER A 81 11.57 -3.84 -6.47
CA SER A 81 12.55 -4.03 -7.55
C SER A 81 12.45 -5.41 -8.18
N ASP A 82 12.31 -6.45 -7.36
CA ASP A 82 12.18 -7.83 -7.84
C ASP A 82 10.90 -8.03 -8.65
N LEU A 83 9.78 -7.48 -8.18
CA LEU A 83 8.51 -7.50 -8.89
C LEU A 83 8.62 -6.80 -10.26
N SER A 84 9.31 -5.67 -10.35
CA SER A 84 9.48 -4.95 -11.62
C SER A 84 10.31 -5.71 -12.66
N THR A 85 11.24 -6.56 -12.23
CA THR A 85 12.03 -7.42 -13.13
C THR A 85 11.15 -8.46 -13.84
N HIS A 86 10.13 -8.97 -13.14
CA HIS A 86 9.24 -10.00 -13.66
C HIS A 86 8.04 -9.44 -14.43
N PHE A 87 7.68 -8.17 -14.19
CA PHE A 87 6.55 -7.50 -14.85
C PHE A 87 7.03 -6.23 -15.56
N PRO A 88 7.49 -6.34 -16.82
CA PRO A 88 7.84 -5.17 -17.62
C PRO A 88 6.67 -4.18 -17.67
N ASN A 89 6.98 -2.89 -17.51
CA ASN A 89 6.00 -1.79 -17.44
C ASN A 89 5.13 -1.75 -16.18
N LEU A 90 5.49 -2.49 -15.13
CA LEU A 90 4.85 -2.30 -13.84
C LEU A 90 5.23 -0.95 -13.25
N GLU A 91 4.27 -0.04 -13.18
CA GLU A 91 4.39 1.18 -12.39
C GLU A 91 3.79 0.97 -10.99
N ILE A 92 4.43 1.60 -9.99
CA ILE A 92 3.95 1.59 -8.61
C ILE A 92 3.33 2.95 -8.28
N ASP A 93 2.06 2.96 -7.89
CA ASP A 93 1.37 4.12 -7.33
C ASP A 93 1.45 4.04 -5.81
N VAL A 94 1.99 5.08 -5.18
CA VAL A 94 2.06 5.16 -3.73
C VAL A 94 1.22 6.31 -3.26
N ARG A 95 0.36 6.04 -2.30
CA ARG A 95 -0.51 7.04 -1.66
C ARG A 95 -0.17 7.10 -0.20
N PHE A 96 0.00 8.28 0.36
CA PHE A 96 0.40 8.45 1.75
C PHE A 96 -0.26 9.66 2.39
N GLN A 97 -0.43 9.62 3.71
CA GLN A 97 -1.00 10.71 4.48
C GLN A 97 -0.33 10.80 5.86
N PRO A 98 0.21 11.97 6.24
CA PRO A 98 0.60 12.23 7.62
C PRO A 98 -0.63 12.18 8.53
N ILE A 99 -0.58 11.34 9.56
CA ILE A 99 -1.65 11.28 10.57
C ILE A 99 -1.19 12.05 11.81
N LYS A 100 -1.95 13.08 12.17
CA LYS A 100 -1.70 13.91 13.35
C LYS A 100 -3.00 14.03 14.15
N VAL A 101 -3.03 13.39 15.31
CA VAL A 101 -4.16 13.48 16.25
C VAL A 101 -3.64 14.09 17.55
N ARG A 102 -4.36 15.10 18.07
CA ARG A 102 -4.00 15.76 19.32
C ARG A 102 -3.96 14.73 20.45
N ASN A 103 -2.88 14.72 21.23
CA ASN A 103 -2.65 13.80 22.36
C ASN A 103 -2.63 12.31 21.99
N ASN A 104 -2.56 11.95 20.70
CA ASN A 104 -2.36 10.57 20.28
C ASN A 104 -1.23 10.51 19.23
N PRO A 105 0.03 10.39 19.67
CA PRO A 105 1.17 10.27 18.76
C PRO A 105 1.22 8.91 18.05
N ALA A 106 0.40 7.93 18.44
CA ALA A 106 0.35 6.59 17.87
C ALA A 106 -0.84 6.37 16.90
N ALA A 107 -1.67 7.39 16.66
CA ALA A 107 -2.87 7.31 15.83
C ALA A 107 -2.62 6.75 14.41
N TYR A 108 -1.41 6.92 13.86
CA TYR A 108 -1.08 6.31 12.57
C TYR A 108 -1.14 4.77 12.57
N LYS A 109 -0.89 4.12 13.72
CA LYS A 109 -1.00 2.66 13.86
C LYS A 109 -2.45 2.21 13.83
N GLU A 110 -3.31 2.96 14.53
CA GLU A 110 -4.76 2.73 14.58
C GLU A 110 -5.36 2.90 13.18
N VAL A 111 -4.99 3.97 12.47
CA VAL A 111 -5.39 4.21 11.07
C VAL A 111 -4.91 3.12 10.12
N GLU A 112 -3.70 2.60 10.29
CA GLU A 112 -3.18 1.48 9.49
C GLU A 112 -3.97 0.20 9.74
N ALA A 113 -4.23 -0.15 11.00
CA ALA A 113 -5.05 -1.30 11.35
C ALA A 113 -6.45 -1.20 10.72
N ASP A 114 -7.10 -0.03 10.82
CA ASP A 114 -8.40 0.22 10.21
C ASP A 114 -8.39 0.07 8.68
N LEU A 115 -7.31 0.48 8.01
CA LEU A 115 -7.13 0.31 6.56
C LEU A 115 -6.96 -1.16 6.18
N ILE A 116 -6.17 -1.93 6.94
CA ILE A 116 -5.96 -3.36 6.66
C ILE A 116 -7.26 -4.13 6.92
N TRP A 117 -7.99 -3.82 7.99
CA TRP A 117 -9.31 -4.40 8.27
C TRP A 117 -10.31 -4.10 7.16
N SER A 118 -10.46 -2.81 6.79
CA SER A 118 -11.36 -2.40 5.70
C SER A 118 -10.98 -3.05 4.37
N PHE A 119 -9.69 -3.31 4.15
CA PHE A 119 -9.22 -4.06 2.99
C PHE A 119 -9.64 -5.54 3.06
N ALA A 120 -9.36 -6.21 4.19
CA ALA A 120 -9.65 -7.62 4.39
C ALA A 120 -11.14 -7.93 4.26
N GLU A 121 -12.01 -7.16 4.92
CA GLU A 121 -13.47 -7.30 4.81
C GLU A 121 -13.93 -7.19 3.34
N ARG A 122 -13.33 -6.26 2.59
CA ARG A 122 -13.76 -5.93 1.23
C ARG A 122 -13.24 -6.90 0.17
N TYR A 123 -12.02 -7.41 0.33
CA TYR A 123 -11.29 -8.18 -0.68
C TYR A 123 -11.09 -9.65 -0.28
N GLY A 124 -11.44 -10.03 0.95
CA GLY A 124 -11.42 -11.40 1.44
C GLY A 124 -10.04 -11.89 1.88
N SER A 125 -9.06 -11.00 1.97
CA SER A 125 -7.78 -11.23 2.62
C SER A 125 -6.96 -9.95 2.78
N THR A 126 -5.83 -10.02 3.48
CA THR A 126 -4.86 -8.91 3.59
C THR A 126 -4.07 -8.68 2.30
N PRO A 127 -3.51 -7.47 2.10
CA PRO A 127 -2.65 -7.21 0.95
C PRO A 127 -1.49 -8.19 0.85
N MET A 128 -1.08 -8.53 -0.38
CA MET A 128 -0.10 -9.58 -0.67
C MET A 128 1.18 -9.52 0.18
N PHE A 129 1.70 -8.32 0.43
CA PHE A 129 2.95 -8.13 1.15
C PHE A 129 2.78 -7.74 2.63
N ASN A 130 1.55 -7.67 3.14
CA ASN A 130 1.30 -7.44 4.56
C ASN A 130 1.47 -8.75 5.33
N SER A 131 2.36 -8.76 6.33
CA SER A 131 2.57 -9.94 7.20
C SER A 131 1.73 -9.91 8.47
N GLN A 132 1.33 -8.72 8.93
CA GLN A 132 0.61 -8.50 10.17
C GLN A 132 -0.88 -8.29 9.89
N PHE A 133 -1.71 -8.91 10.73
CA PHE A 133 -3.15 -8.74 10.77
C PHE A 133 -3.58 -9.03 12.21
N GLU A 134 -3.85 -7.99 12.97
CA GLU A 134 -4.21 -8.08 14.38
C GLU A 134 -5.60 -7.46 14.57
N TYR A 135 -6.38 -8.01 15.50
CA TYR A 135 -7.65 -7.40 15.87
C TYR A 135 -7.40 -6.02 16.47
N HIS A 136 -8.20 -5.05 16.03
CA HIS A 136 -8.17 -3.69 16.53
C HIS A 136 -9.59 -3.16 16.64
N GLU A 137 -9.90 -2.49 17.75
CA GLU A 137 -11.16 -1.77 17.90
C GLU A 137 -11.08 -0.45 17.16
N LYS A 138 -12.06 -0.16 16.31
CA LYS A 138 -12.10 1.08 15.51
C LYS A 138 -12.32 2.30 16.41
N VAL A 139 -11.29 3.13 16.56
CA VAL A 139 -11.27 4.30 17.46
C VAL A 139 -11.38 5.66 16.75
N HIS A 140 -11.56 5.67 15.43
CA HIS A 140 -11.55 6.88 14.61
C HIS A 140 -12.78 7.02 13.70
N ILE A 141 -13.15 8.28 13.43
CA ILE A 141 -14.13 8.64 12.39
C ILE A 141 -13.34 9.10 11.18
N TYR A 142 -13.74 8.66 10.00
CA TYR A 142 -13.08 8.99 8.75
C TYR A 142 -13.97 9.89 7.90
N GLU A 143 -13.37 10.89 7.26
CA GLU A 143 -14.05 11.67 6.24
C GLU A 143 -14.45 10.78 5.05
N ASN A 144 -15.54 11.16 4.38
CA ASN A 144 -16.01 10.46 3.19
C ASN A 144 -14.89 10.37 2.15
N GLY A 145 -14.68 9.15 1.64
CA GLY A 145 -13.66 8.88 0.64
C GLY A 145 -12.26 8.63 1.18
N PHE A 146 -12.02 8.69 2.50
CA PHE A 146 -10.73 8.32 3.09
C PHE A 146 -10.25 6.93 2.62
N PHE A 147 -11.15 5.94 2.61
CA PHE A 147 -10.83 4.57 2.19
C PHE A 147 -10.74 4.38 0.67
N ASN A 148 -10.97 5.42 -0.15
CA ASN A 148 -10.85 5.31 -1.62
C ASN A 148 -9.44 4.97 -2.10
N VAL A 149 -8.44 5.15 -1.24
CA VAL A 149 -7.06 4.70 -1.45
C VAL A 149 -6.97 3.19 -1.71
N LEU A 150 -7.88 2.40 -1.14
CA LEU A 150 -7.94 0.95 -1.25
C LEU A 150 -8.62 0.48 -2.54
N HIS A 151 -9.25 1.38 -3.29
CA HIS A 151 -10.06 1.06 -4.45
C HIS A 151 -9.28 1.28 -5.75
N PRO A 152 -9.62 0.58 -6.84
CA PRO A 152 -9.15 0.86 -8.20
C PRO A 152 -9.24 2.33 -8.65
N GLY A 153 -10.24 3.07 -8.12
CA GLY A 153 -10.64 4.37 -8.64
C GLY A 153 -11.55 4.25 -9.87
N SER A 154 -12.00 5.39 -10.41
CA SER A 154 -12.82 5.44 -11.63
C SER A 154 -11.99 5.29 -12.91
N GLY A 155 -12.63 4.89 -14.01
CA GLY A 155 -12.01 4.75 -15.35
C GLY A 155 -12.11 3.33 -15.93
N LYS A 156 -11.32 3.04 -16.97
CA LYS A 156 -11.34 1.78 -17.76
C LYS A 156 -10.93 0.49 -16.99
N GLY A 157 -10.84 0.54 -15.67
CA GLY A 157 -10.48 -0.61 -14.83
C GLY A 157 -9.01 -1.04 -14.94
N TYR A 158 -8.73 -2.28 -14.52
CA TYR A 158 -7.47 -2.99 -14.74
C TYR A 158 -7.70 -4.04 -15.84
N HIS A 159 -6.71 -4.24 -16.71
CA HIS A 159 -6.82 -5.22 -17.80
C HIS A 159 -6.27 -6.58 -17.40
N TRP A 160 -5.34 -6.62 -16.43
CA TRP A 160 -4.66 -7.84 -16.01
C TRP A 160 -4.78 -8.03 -14.49
N GLY A 161 -5.17 -9.23 -14.07
CA GLY A 161 -5.22 -9.66 -12.68
C GLY A 161 -4.22 -10.78 -12.40
N LEU A 162 -3.23 -10.50 -11.55
CA LEU A 162 -2.21 -11.46 -11.15
C LEU A 162 -2.76 -12.30 -10.00
N THR A 163 -2.76 -13.62 -10.15
CA THR A 163 -3.24 -14.55 -9.11
C THR A 163 -2.05 -15.15 -8.37
N PRO A 164 -1.90 -14.91 -7.06
CA PRO A 164 -0.84 -15.55 -6.29
C PRO A 164 -1.02 -17.08 -6.27
N LEU A 165 0.04 -17.81 -6.60
CA LEU A 165 0.07 -19.28 -6.50
C LEU A 165 0.52 -19.71 -5.09
N ALA A 166 0.16 -20.94 -4.71
CA ALA A 166 0.55 -21.52 -3.42
C ALA A 166 2.08 -21.62 -3.22
N SER A 167 2.83 -21.69 -4.32
CA SER A 167 4.31 -21.67 -4.31
C SER A 167 4.91 -20.30 -4.00
N ASN A 168 4.11 -19.23 -3.99
CA ASN A 168 4.59 -17.89 -3.64
C ASN A 168 4.89 -17.83 -2.13
N MET A 169 6.09 -17.40 -1.75
CA MET A 169 6.49 -17.31 -0.34
C MET A 169 5.60 -16.39 0.51
N ASN A 170 4.91 -15.44 -0.11
CA ASN A 170 3.97 -14.55 0.56
C ASN A 170 2.53 -15.11 0.57
N TYR A 171 2.25 -16.25 -0.07
CA TYR A 171 0.92 -16.86 -0.14
C TYR A 171 0.29 -17.09 1.25
N PRO A 172 0.98 -17.63 2.28
CA PRO A 172 0.39 -17.79 3.60
C PRO A 172 -0.06 -16.46 4.24
N ARG A 173 0.62 -15.36 3.91
CA ARG A 173 0.27 -14.02 4.39
C ARG A 173 -0.99 -13.52 3.69
N PHE A 174 -1.05 -13.73 2.38
CA PHE A 174 -2.22 -13.44 1.54
C PHE A 174 -3.48 -14.23 1.95
N LEU A 175 -3.38 -15.30 2.75
CA LEU A 175 -4.54 -16.00 3.28
C LEU A 175 -5.08 -15.43 4.61
N LYS A 176 -4.39 -14.46 5.24
CA LYS A 176 -4.86 -13.84 6.48
C LYS A 176 -6.06 -12.92 6.22
N GLY A 177 -6.88 -12.69 7.25
CA GLY A 177 -8.07 -11.84 7.16
C GLY A 177 -9.21 -12.48 6.36
N GLN A 178 -9.17 -13.81 6.22
CA GLN A 178 -10.31 -14.59 5.75
C GLN A 178 -11.30 -14.74 6.90
N PHE A 179 -12.50 -14.21 6.69
CA PHE A 179 -13.67 -14.42 7.54
C PHE A 179 -14.61 -15.42 6.89
#